data_AF-A0A1I4C0B7-F1
#
_entry.id   AF-A0A1I4C0B7-F1
#
_cell.length_a   1.000
_cell.length_b   1.000
_cell.length_c   1.000
_cell.angle_alpha   90.00
_cell.angle_beta   90.00
_cell.angle_gamma   90.00
#
_symmetry.space_group_name_H-M   'P 1'
#
loop_
_entity.id
_entity.type
_entity.pdbx_description
1 polymer ?
#
loop_
_entity_poly.entity_id
_entity_poly.type
_entity_poly.pdbx_seq_one_letter_code
_entity_poly.pdbx_strand_id
1 'polypeptide(L)'
;MRRYAYLITRPETDPDREGDRRVMSRGVETDPCGQGPRVLAEQLLIRNRIEHSYYDGPRRCEIWPYSEGAPLPRLAPVGAEQYDD
;
A
#
# COMPACT_ATOMS: atom_id res chain seq x y z
N MET A 1 -15.07 13.20 0.06
CA MET A 1 -14.41 11.92 0.41
C MET A 1 -12.92 12.07 0.16
N ARG A 2 -12.07 11.50 1.02
CA ARG A 2 -10.61 11.58 0.84
C ARG A 2 -10.15 10.43 -0.05
N ARG A 3 -9.26 10.74 -0.98
CA ARG A 3 -8.60 9.73 -1.83
C ARG A 3 -7.22 9.48 -1.29
N TYR A 4 -6.84 8.22 -1.28
CA TYR A 4 -5.52 7.79 -0.88
C TYR A 4 -4.90 6.98 -2.00
N ALA A 5 -3.66 7.29 -2.34
CA ALA A 5 -2.85 6.42 -3.16
C ALA A 5 -2.20 5.38 -2.25
N TYR A 6 -2.07 4.16 -2.76
CA TYR A 6 -1.49 3.06 -2.03
C TYR A 6 -0.51 2.28 -2.89
N LEU A 7 0.47 1.69 -2.23
CA LEU A 7 1.44 0.77 -2.80
C LEU A 7 1.60 -0.40 -1.83
N ILE A 8 1.24 -1.61 -2.27
CA ILE A 8 1.47 -2.85 -1.53
C ILE A 8 2.71 -3.51 -2.10
N THR A 9 3.70 -3.69 -1.24
CA THR A 9 4.94 -4.39 -1.56
C THR A 9 5.11 -5.62 -0.69
N ARG A 10 5.93 -6.54 -1.18
CA ARG A 10 6.61 -7.49 -0.34
C ARG A 10 7.89 -6.84 0.21
N PRO A 11 8.02 -6.61 1.53
CA PRO A 11 9.33 -6.41 2.12
C PRO A 11 10.12 -7.71 1.95
N GLU A 12 11.28 -7.67 1.29
CA GLU A 12 12.18 -8.81 1.34
C GLU A 12 12.79 -8.94 2.74
N THR A 13 13.26 -10.14 3.06
CA THR A 13 13.89 -10.56 4.32
C THR A 13 15.06 -9.70 4.80
N ASP A 14 15.44 -8.67 4.05
CA ASP A 14 16.50 -7.73 4.37
C ASP A 14 15.97 -6.28 4.24
N PRO A 15 15.67 -5.60 5.36
CA PRO A 15 15.13 -4.23 5.33
C PRO A 15 16.14 -3.20 4.79
N ASP A 16 17.42 -3.56 4.66
CA ASP A 16 18.50 -2.67 4.22
C ASP A 16 18.78 -2.74 2.70
N ARG A 17 18.09 -3.60 1.95
CA ARG A 17 18.18 -3.63 0.48
C ARG A 17 17.06 -2.84 -0.17
N GLU A 18 17.38 -1.60 -0.53
CA GLU A 18 16.52 -0.68 -1.31
C GLU A 18 16.09 -1.25 -2.68
N GLY A 19 16.79 -2.27 -3.19
CA GLY A 19 16.63 -2.80 -4.55
C GLY A 19 15.53 -3.84 -4.78
N ASP A 20 15.04 -4.55 -3.75
CA ASP A 20 14.31 -5.81 -3.96
C ASP A 20 12.82 -5.80 -3.56
N ARG A 21 12.21 -4.63 -3.31
CA ARG A 21 10.76 -4.56 -3.04
C ARG A 21 9.95 -4.92 -4.29
N ARG A 22 9.30 -6.09 -4.29
CA ARG A 22 8.35 -6.48 -5.34
C ARG A 22 7.01 -5.79 -5.11
N VAL A 23 6.55 -5.04 -6.11
CA VAL A 23 5.21 -4.44 -6.13
C VAL A 23 4.18 -5.54 -6.36
N MET A 24 3.24 -5.68 -5.43
CA MET A 24 2.14 -6.64 -5.51
C MET A 24 0.86 -5.96 -6.01
N SER A 25 0.59 -4.73 -5.54
CA SER A 25 -0.56 -3.92 -5.97
C SER A 25 -0.26 -2.44 -5.76
N ARG A 26 -0.87 -1.57 -6.57
CA ARG A 26 -0.75 -0.11 -6.48
C ARG A 26 -1.98 0.54 -7.07
N GLY A 27 -2.49 1.59 -6.44
CA GLY A 27 -3.68 2.27 -6.96
C GLY A 27 -4.08 3.48 -6.14
N VAL A 28 -5.31 3.94 -6.38
CA VAL A 28 -5.99 4.96 -5.59
C VAL A 28 -7.28 4.34 -5.07
N GLU A 29 -7.55 4.52 -3.79
CA GLU A 29 -8.79 4.10 -3.16
C GLU A 29 -9.45 5.31 -2.48
N THR A 30 -10.77 5.36 -2.52
CA THR A 30 -11.53 6.40 -1.82
C THR A 30 -11.92 5.87 -0.46
N ASP A 31 -11.76 6.67 0.59
CA ASP A 31 -12.34 6.40 1.90
C ASP A 31 -13.77 6.99 1.94
N PRO A 32 -14.82 6.16 1.76
CA PRO A 32 -16.20 6.67 1.68
C PRO A 32 -16.74 7.07 3.05
N CYS A 33 -16.23 6.48 4.13
CA CYS A 33 -16.78 6.59 5.48
C CYS A 33 -15.90 7.42 6.43
N GLY A 34 -14.77 7.96 5.96
CA GLY A 34 -13.84 8.72 6.79
C GLY A 34 -13.14 7.85 7.85
N GLN A 35 -12.97 6.55 7.57
CA GLN A 35 -12.35 5.59 8.49
C GLN A 35 -10.85 5.85 8.68
N GLY A 36 -10.23 6.60 7.76
CA GLY A 36 -8.83 6.96 7.79
C GLY A 36 -7.92 5.97 7.07
N PRO A 37 -6.65 6.35 6.86
CA PRO A 37 -5.69 5.59 6.07
C PRO A 37 -5.37 4.20 6.65
N ARG A 38 -5.39 4.05 7.98
CA ARG A 38 -5.15 2.77 8.66
C ARG A 38 -6.16 1.71 8.28
N VAL A 39 -7.46 1.98 8.49
CA VAL A 39 -8.53 1.03 8.20
C VAL A 39 -8.57 0.71 6.71
N LEU A 40 -8.30 1.71 5.86
CA LEU A 40 -8.19 1.52 4.42
C LEU A 40 -7.02 0.61 4.05
N ALA A 41 -5.84 0.80 4.66
CA ALA A 41 -4.68 -0.05 4.45
C ALA A 41 -4.92 -1.49 4.89
N GLU A 42 -5.58 -1.71 6.03
CA GLU A 42 -5.97 -3.04 6.52
C GLU A 42 -6.90 -3.75 5.51
N GLN A 43 -7.91 -3.06 4.98
CA GLN A 43 -8.80 -3.61 3.95
C GLN A 43 -8.06 -3.94 2.65
N LEU A 44 -7.14 -3.06 2.24
CA LEU A 44 -6.29 -3.24 1.06
C LEU A 44 -5.37 -4.46 1.22
N LEU A 45 -4.76 -4.66 2.39
CA LEU A 45 -3.92 -5.81 2.70
C LEU A 45 -4.73 -7.11 2.70
N ILE A 46 -5.93 -7.13 3.29
CA ILE A 46 -6.84 -8.29 3.26
C ILE A 46 -7.22 -8.67 1.84
N ARG A 47 -7.65 -7.68 1.02
CA ARG A 47 -7.97 -7.90 -0.40
C ARG A 47 -6.77 -8.45 -1.17
N ASN A 48 -5.60 -7.83 -0.99
CA ASN A 48 -4.38 -8.25 -1.64
C ASN A 48 -3.92 -9.65 -1.20
N ARG A 49 -4.22 -10.08 0.03
CA ARG A 49 -3.98 -11.45 0.51
C ARG A 49 -4.86 -12.47 -0.20
N ILE A 50 -6.12 -12.13 -0.46
CA ILE A 50 -7.05 -13.00 -1.20
C ILE A 50 -6.60 -13.13 -2.65
N GLU A 51 -6.22 -12.02 -3.29
CA GLU A 51 -5.76 -11.98 -4.69
C GLU A 51 -4.42 -12.70 -4.90
N HIS A 52 -3.51 -12.60 -3.92
CA HIS A 52 -2.19 -13.23 -3.96
C HIS A 52 -2.04 -14.31 -2.90
N SER A 53 -2.98 -15.26 -2.88
CA SER A 53 -3.04 -16.37 -1.91
C SER A 53 -1.85 -17.33 -1.98
N TYR A 54 -1.15 -17.37 -3.10
CA TYR A 54 0.09 -18.12 -3.30
C TYR A 54 1.30 -17.52 -2.55
N TYR A 55 1.14 -16.34 -1.96
CA TYR A 55 2.18 -15.65 -1.20
C TYR A 55 1.88 -15.67 0.31
N ASP A 56 2.83 -16.19 1.07
CA ASP A 56 2.76 -16.45 2.52
C ASP A 56 3.58 -15.46 3.39
N GLY A 57 4.48 -14.69 2.78
CA GLY A 57 5.30 -13.73 3.52
C GLY A 57 4.56 -12.46 3.94
N PRO A 58 5.22 -11.61 4.75
CA PRO A 58 4.65 -10.34 5.18
C PRO A 58 4.38 -9.44 3.98
N ARG A 59 3.37 -8.59 4.12
CA ARG A 59 2.98 -7.58 3.12
C ARG A 59 3.02 -6.21 3.77
N ARG A 60 3.55 -5.22 3.05
CA ARG A 60 3.59 -3.82 3.49
C ARG A 60 2.70 -2.98 2.59
N CYS A 61 1.75 -2.27 3.18
CA CYS A 61 0.98 -1.22 2.50
C CYS A 61 1.55 0.14 2.88
N GLU A 62 2.00 0.88 1.88
CA GLU A 62 2.36 2.28 2.00
C GLU A 62 1.19 3.10 1.44
N ILE A 63 0.61 3.99 2.24
CA ILE A 63 -0.59 4.76 1.87
C ILE A 63 -0.40 6.25 2.14
N TRP A 64 -0.85 7.11 1.23
CA TRP A 64 -0.69 8.56 1.35
C TRP A 64 -1.87 9.32 0.72
N PRO A 65 -2.16 10.56 1.17
CA PRO A 65 -3.18 11.39 0.54
C PRO A 65 -2.91 11.60 -0.94
N TYR A 66 -3.94 11.46 -1.77
CA TYR A 66 -3.83 11.60 -3.22
C TYR A 66 -4.65 12.78 -3.75
N SER A 67 -3.97 13.67 -4.46
CA SER A 67 -4.59 14.76 -5.23
C SER A 67 -4.94 14.27 -6.63
N GLU A 68 -6.14 14.59 -7.09
CA GLU A 68 -6.61 14.21 -8.43
C GLU A 68 -5.70 14.79 -9.52
N GLY A 69 -5.29 13.95 -10.47
CA GLY A 69 -4.40 14.33 -11.59
C GLY A 69 -2.90 14.12 -11.34
N ALA A 70 -2.47 13.73 -10.13
CA ALA A 70 -1.08 13.38 -9.89
C ALA A 70 -0.75 11.98 -10.45
N PRO A 71 0.37 11.76 -11.15
CA PRO A 71 0.76 10.41 -11.54
C PRO A 71 1.11 9.56 -10.31
N LEU A 72 0.73 8.28 -10.30
CA LEU A 72 1.13 7.36 -9.23
C LEU A 72 2.63 7.05 -9.33
N PRO A 73 3.46 7.43 -8.34
CA PRO A 73 4.88 7.16 -8.35
C PRO A 73 5.15 5.65 -8.29
N ARG A 74 6.33 5.23 -8.78
CA ARG A 74 6.74 3.82 -8.76
C ARG A 74 7.01 3.32 -7.33
N LEU A 75 7.48 4.21 -6.47
CA LEU A 75 7.74 3.97 -5.06
C LEU A 75 6.86 4.90 -4.23
N ALA A 76 6.57 4.51 -3.00
CA ALA A 76 5.85 5.39 -2.08
C ALA A 76 6.67 6.66 -1.79
N PRO A 77 6.02 7.84 -1.72
CA PRO A 77 6.71 9.07 -1.38
C PRO A 77 7.19 9.09 0.07
N VAL A 78 8.17 9.94 0.35
CA VAL A 78 8.58 10.26 1.72
C VAL A 78 7.38 10.85 2.47
N GLY A 79 6.93 10.18 3.53
CA GLY A 79 5.74 10.54 4.28
C GLY A 79 4.52 9.65 4.04
N ALA A 80 4.63 8.63 3.19
CA ALA A 80 3.63 7.56 3.17
C ALA A 80 3.57 6.83 4.51
N GLU A 81 2.36 6.62 5.01
CA GLU A 81 2.13 5.83 6.21
C GLU A 81 2.31 4.35 5.87
N GLN A 82 3.04 3.62 6.70
CA GLN A 82 3.36 2.22 6.48
C GLN A 82 2.55 1.33 7.43
N TYR A 83 1.94 0.30 6.85
CA TYR A 83 1.15 -0.69 7.55
C TYR A 83 1.62 -2.08 7.13
N ASP A 84 2.11 -2.84 8.09
CA ASP A 84 2.56 -4.21 7.91
C ASP A 84 1.49 -5.18 8.46
N ASP A 85 1.39 -6.36 7.85
CA ASP A 85 0.51 -7.46 8.21
C ASP A 85 1.28 -8.78 8.26
#